data_AF-A0A0W0ZWB6-F1
#
_entry.id   AF-A0A0W0ZWB6-F1
#
_cell.length_a   1.000
_cell.length_b   1.000
_cell.length_c   1.000
_cell.angle_alpha   90.00
_cell.angle_beta   90.00
_cell.angle_gamma   90.00
#
_symmetry.space_group_name_H-M   'P 1'
#
loop_
_entity.id
_entity.type
_entity.pdbx_description
1 polymer ?
#
loop_
_entity_poly.entity_id
_entity_poly.type
_entity_poly.pdbx_seq_one_letter_code
_entity_poly.pdbx_strand_id
1 'polypeptide(L)'
;MDLVLVLIMMFTFKNTFLMLVMAILLSINNNVFACKCFNSFFLNSIFSNNEEMTCSLSTDYGRVVRVSLSDGRNSAVSSIYGCSLNSVSSNIHRDFFYYSNDNELCVEEILNACRMLNIEIFSF
;
A
#
# COMPACT_ATOMS: atom_id res chain seq x y z
N MET A 1 31.17 35.96 -29.59
CA MET A 1 31.35 35.26 -28.29
C MET A 1 30.17 34.33 -28.04
N ASP A 2 29.69 33.64 -29.09
CA ASP A 2 28.28 33.21 -29.13
C ASP A 2 28.13 31.70 -29.33
N LEU A 3 29.04 31.05 -30.06
CA LEU A 3 28.94 29.61 -30.35
C LEU A 3 29.25 28.73 -29.11
N VAL A 4 30.25 29.13 -28.33
CA VAL A 4 30.68 28.39 -27.11
C VAL A 4 29.62 28.47 -26.02
N LEU A 5 28.97 29.64 -25.86
CA LEU A 5 27.91 29.82 -24.87
C LEU A 5 26.66 28.99 -25.21
N VAL A 6 26.30 28.93 -26.49
CA VAL A 6 25.18 28.11 -26.99
C VAL A 6 25.46 26.61 -26.81
N LEU A 7 26.69 26.17 -27.08
CA LEU A 7 27.12 24.78 -26.84
C LEU A 7 27.03 24.41 -25.35
N ILE A 8 27.46 25.30 -24.46
CA ILE A 8 27.37 25.08 -23.00
C ILE A 8 25.91 25.01 -22.54
N MET A 9 25.04 25.91 -23.02
CA MET A 9 23.60 25.88 -22.69
C MET A 9 22.89 24.62 -23.21
N MET A 10 23.20 24.16 -24.42
CA MET A 10 22.62 22.92 -24.95
C MET A 10 23.09 21.70 -24.17
N PHE A 11 24.34 21.68 -23.74
CA PHE A 11 24.90 20.57 -22.98
C PHE A 11 24.34 20.50 -21.55
N THR A 12 24.19 21.66 -20.88
CA THR A 12 23.57 21.71 -19.55
C THR A 12 22.09 21.36 -19.60
N PHE A 13 21.35 21.82 -20.62
CA PHE A 13 19.94 21.48 -20.81
C PHE A 13 19.72 19.99 -21.06
N LYS A 14 20.60 19.35 -21.85
CA LYS A 14 20.54 17.91 -22.09
C LYS A 14 20.77 17.10 -20.82
N ASN A 15 21.74 17.51 -19.99
CA ASN A 15 22.07 16.80 -18.77
C ASN A 15 21.03 17.00 -17.66
N THR A 16 20.45 18.19 -17.53
CA THR A 16 19.34 18.44 -16.59
C THR A 16 18.07 17.72 -17.02
N PHE A 17 17.77 17.66 -18.32
CA PHE A 17 16.66 16.86 -18.84
C PHE A 17 16.86 15.36 -18.57
N LEU A 18 18.07 14.84 -18.77
CA LEU A 18 18.37 13.43 -18.48
C LEU A 18 18.23 13.11 -16.99
N MET A 19 18.69 14.02 -16.11
CA MET A 19 18.51 13.89 -14.66
C MET A 19 17.03 13.95 -14.26
N LEU A 20 16.24 14.81 -14.89
CA LEU A 20 14.79 14.88 -14.67
C LEU A 20 14.09 13.59 -15.12
N VAL A 21 14.45 13.05 -16.29
CA VAL A 21 13.88 11.78 -16.80
C VAL A 21 14.27 10.60 -15.90
N MET A 22 15.51 10.56 -15.41
CA MET A 22 15.95 9.53 -14.46
C MET A 22 15.27 9.71 -13.09
N ALA A 23 15.09 10.94 -12.62
CA ALA A 23 14.33 11.21 -11.40
C ALA A 23 12.86 10.81 -11.56
N ILE A 24 12.26 11.06 -12.73
CA ILE A 24 10.91 10.62 -13.05
C ILE A 24 10.85 9.09 -13.08
N LEU A 25 11.76 8.40 -13.78
CA LEU A 25 11.83 6.94 -13.82
C LEU A 25 12.05 6.31 -12.44
N LEU A 26 12.88 6.91 -11.59
CA LEU A 26 13.08 6.49 -10.19
C LEU A 26 11.87 6.82 -9.31
N SER A 27 11.11 7.87 -9.65
CA SER A 27 9.87 8.25 -8.96
C SER A 27 8.64 7.47 -9.43
N ILE A 28 8.70 6.81 -10.60
CA ILE A 28 7.79 5.74 -11.01
C ILE A 28 8.19 4.49 -10.22
N ASN A 29 8.10 4.62 -8.90
CA ASN A 29 8.12 3.51 -8.00
C ASN A 29 6.77 2.80 -8.19
N ASN A 30 6.79 1.49 -8.45
CA ASN A 30 5.58 0.68 -8.70
C ASN A 30 4.56 0.71 -7.55
N ASN A 31 4.87 1.37 -6.43
CA ASN A 31 4.05 1.48 -5.22
C ASN A 31 2.82 2.39 -5.37
N VAL A 32 2.79 3.35 -6.30
CA VAL A 32 1.66 4.30 -6.39
C VAL A 32 0.36 3.62 -6.87
N PHE A 33 0.46 2.48 -7.56
CA PHE A 33 -0.69 1.74 -8.09
C PHE A 33 -1.13 0.57 -7.23
N ALA A 34 -0.38 0.30 -6.17
CA ALA A 34 -0.25 -1.04 -5.65
C ALA A 34 -1.15 -1.27 -4.42
N CYS A 35 -1.40 -0.22 -3.63
CA CYS A 35 -2.37 -0.22 -2.52
C CYS A 35 -3.77 0.31 -2.92
N LYS A 36 -3.96 0.80 -4.16
CA LYS A 36 -5.24 1.40 -4.57
C LYS A 36 -6.43 0.44 -4.49
N CYS A 37 -6.20 -0.87 -4.63
CA CYS A 37 -7.24 -1.89 -4.49
C CYS A 37 -7.52 -2.26 -3.02
N PHE A 38 -6.65 -1.84 -2.10
CA PHE A 38 -6.65 -2.22 -0.70
C PHE A 38 -6.84 -1.01 0.21
N ASN A 39 -7.61 -0.03 -0.26
CA ASN A 39 -7.90 1.17 0.50
C ASN A 39 -9.03 0.94 1.51
N SER A 40 -8.95 1.59 2.67
CA SER A 40 -9.92 1.55 3.76
C SER A 40 -11.36 1.81 3.33
N PHE A 41 -11.62 2.74 2.40
CA PHE A 41 -12.96 2.98 1.87
C PHE A 41 -13.51 1.80 1.07
N PHE A 42 -12.66 1.13 0.29
CA PHE A 42 -13.04 -0.06 -0.48
C PHE A 42 -13.25 -1.26 0.44
N LEU A 43 -12.42 -1.43 1.47
CA LEU A 43 -12.66 -2.44 2.49
C LEU A 43 -13.99 -2.19 3.20
N ASN A 44 -14.26 -0.95 3.63
CA ASN A 44 -15.51 -0.57 4.28
C ASN A 44 -16.76 -0.74 3.40
N SER A 45 -16.63 -0.82 2.07
CA SER A 45 -17.77 -1.14 1.19
C SER A 45 -18.02 -2.63 1.01
N ILE A 46 -17.01 -3.48 1.27
CA ILE A 46 -17.12 -4.94 1.26
C ILE A 46 -17.63 -5.44 2.61
N PHE A 47 -17.04 -4.94 3.69
CA PHE A 47 -17.39 -5.32 5.05
C PHE A 47 -18.59 -4.47 5.50
N SER A 48 -19.73 -5.11 5.69
CA SER A 48 -20.91 -4.46 6.27
C SER A 48 -20.90 -4.66 7.78
N ASN A 49 -21.26 -3.61 8.54
CA ASN A 49 -21.28 -3.66 10.00
C ASN A 49 -22.15 -4.82 10.52
N ASN A 50 -21.52 -5.92 10.95
CA ASN A 50 -22.13 -7.14 11.43
C ASN A 50 -21.52 -7.57 12.77
N GLU A 51 -22.27 -8.27 13.60
CA GLU A 51 -21.85 -8.70 14.95
C GLU A 51 -20.69 -9.71 14.91
N GLU A 52 -20.49 -10.42 13.79
CA GLU A 52 -19.40 -11.39 13.60
C GLU A 52 -18.09 -10.75 13.13
N MET A 53 -18.03 -9.42 13.04
CA MET A 53 -16.82 -8.74 12.60
C MET A 53 -15.71 -8.83 13.65
N THR A 54 -14.53 -9.24 13.18
CA THR A 54 -13.33 -9.37 13.98
C THR A 54 -12.19 -8.61 13.31
N CYS A 55 -11.48 -7.81 14.11
CA CYS A 55 -10.26 -7.17 13.70
C CYS A 55 -9.14 -7.59 14.65
N SER A 56 -8.08 -8.19 14.12
CA SER A 56 -6.96 -8.67 14.92
C SER A 56 -5.62 -8.17 14.41
N LEU A 57 -4.76 -7.81 15.36
CA LEU A 57 -3.40 -7.34 15.17
C LEU A 57 -2.46 -8.29 15.90
N SER A 58 -1.43 -8.77 15.23
CA SER A 58 -0.36 -9.57 15.84
C SER A 58 0.96 -8.85 15.65
N THR A 59 1.69 -8.69 16.75
CA THR A 59 2.99 -8.02 16.76
C THR A 59 4.10 -8.95 17.24
N ASP A 60 5.31 -8.78 16.69
CA ASP A 60 6.51 -9.48 17.13
C ASP A 60 7.64 -8.46 17.33
N TYR A 61 8.19 -8.41 18.54
CA TYR A 61 9.18 -7.40 18.96
C TYR A 61 8.80 -5.95 18.61
N GLY A 62 7.51 -5.60 18.73
CA GLY A 62 6.99 -4.27 18.44
C GLY A 62 6.77 -3.97 16.95
N ARG A 63 6.97 -4.96 16.07
CA ARG A 63 6.65 -4.87 14.64
C ARG A 63 5.35 -5.58 14.34
N VAL A 64 4.52 -5.00 13.49
CA VAL A 64 3.29 -5.65 13.04
C VAL A 64 3.63 -6.80 12.09
N VAL A 65 3.33 -8.03 12.50
CA VAL A 65 3.56 -9.24 11.68
C VAL A 65 2.33 -9.59 10.88
N ARG A 66 1.14 -9.36 11.45
CA ARG A 66 -0.13 -9.67 10.80
C ARG A 66 -1.24 -8.75 11.26
N VAL A 67 -2.06 -8.32 10.32
CA VAL A 67 -3.37 -7.71 10.59
C VAL A 67 -4.43 -8.48 9.82
N SER A 68 -5.60 -8.68 10.41
CA SER A 68 -6.74 -9.21 9.69
C SER A 68 -8.05 -8.57 10.12
N LEU A 69 -8.93 -8.39 9.13
CA LEU A 69 -10.32 -8.01 9.26
C LEU A 69 -11.16 -9.12 8.63
N SER A 70 -12.15 -9.65 9.36
CA SER A 70 -13.05 -10.67 8.83
C SER A 70 -14.46 -10.52 9.40
N ASP A 71 -15.47 -10.81 8.59
CA ASP A 71 -16.89 -10.84 8.96
C ASP A 71 -17.49 -12.25 8.89
N GLY A 72 -16.64 -13.29 8.87
CA GLY A 72 -17.02 -14.70 8.69
C GLY A 72 -17.21 -15.15 7.24
N ARG A 73 -17.44 -14.23 6.29
CA ARG A 73 -17.60 -14.54 4.86
C ARG A 73 -16.49 -13.96 4.00
N ASN A 74 -16.08 -12.75 4.33
CA ASN A 74 -15.02 -12.00 3.73
C ASN A 74 -13.84 -11.92 4.71
N SER A 75 -12.63 -11.81 4.18
CA SER A 75 -11.42 -11.65 4.96
C SER A 75 -10.40 -10.79 4.23
N ALA A 76 -9.92 -9.74 4.88
CA ALA A 76 -8.76 -8.96 4.48
C ALA A 76 -7.61 -9.27 5.44
N VAL A 77 -6.45 -9.62 4.92
CA VAL A 77 -5.28 -10.00 5.72
C VAL A 77 -4.05 -9.31 5.15
N SER A 78 -3.24 -8.70 6.02
CA SER A 78 -1.86 -8.33 5.72
C SER A 78 -0.92 -9.18 6.57
N SER A 79 0.14 -9.70 5.96
CA SER A 79 1.18 -10.48 6.62
C SER A 79 2.55 -10.05 6.10
N ILE A 80 3.62 -10.56 6.72
CA ILE A 80 4.99 -10.33 6.24
C ILE A 80 5.24 -10.78 4.79
N TYR A 81 4.39 -11.64 4.23
CA TYR A 81 4.55 -12.18 2.88
C TYR A 81 3.73 -11.42 1.83
N GLY A 82 2.67 -10.74 2.25
CA GLY A 82 1.70 -10.20 1.31
C GLY A 82 0.40 -9.78 1.98
N CYS A 83 -0.44 -9.12 1.20
CA CYS A 83 -1.82 -8.82 1.53
C CYS A 83 -2.82 -9.52 0.63
N SER A 84 -3.95 -9.91 1.20
CA SER A 84 -4.97 -10.71 0.53
C SER A 84 -6.36 -10.33 0.98
N LEU A 85 -7.25 -10.06 0.04
CA LEU A 85 -8.66 -9.79 0.26
C LEU A 85 -9.42 -10.91 -0.42
N ASN A 86 -10.06 -11.74 0.38
CA ASN A 86 -11.01 -12.72 -0.08
C ASN A 86 -12.41 -12.19 0.24
N SER A 87 -13.22 -11.99 -0.78
CA SER A 87 -14.60 -11.57 -0.63
C SER A 87 -15.50 -12.35 -1.59
N VAL A 88 -16.81 -12.30 -1.36
CA VAL A 88 -17.80 -12.95 -2.23
C VAL A 88 -17.71 -12.44 -3.69
N SER A 89 -17.35 -11.17 -3.88
CA SER A 89 -17.33 -10.50 -5.19
C SER A 89 -15.93 -10.35 -5.80
N SER A 90 -14.87 -10.50 -5.02
CA SER A 90 -13.50 -10.28 -5.47
C SER A 90 -12.49 -11.08 -4.65
N ASN A 91 -11.46 -11.61 -5.33
CA ASN A 91 -10.30 -12.19 -4.68
C ASN A 91 -9.05 -11.43 -5.17
N ILE A 92 -8.37 -10.77 -4.24
CA ILE A 92 -7.19 -9.97 -4.50
C ILE A 92 -6.07 -10.56 -3.67
N HIS A 93 -4.96 -10.93 -4.30
CA HIS A 93 -3.77 -11.38 -3.61
C HIS A 93 -2.57 -10.61 -4.12
N ARG A 94 -1.72 -10.19 -3.19
CA ARG A 94 -0.56 -9.37 -3.51
C ARG A 94 0.59 -9.70 -2.58
N ASP A 95 1.65 -10.23 -3.17
CA ASP A 95 2.89 -10.50 -2.46
C ASP A 95 3.68 -9.21 -2.24
N PHE A 96 4.37 -9.14 -1.10
CA PHE A 96 5.31 -8.08 -0.81
C PHE A 96 6.73 -8.54 -1.10
N PHE A 97 7.54 -7.60 -1.58
CA PHE A 97 8.99 -7.76 -1.48
C PHE A 97 9.43 -7.32 -0.09
N TYR A 98 10.34 -8.09 0.53
CA TYR A 98 10.84 -7.88 1.91
C TYR A 98 11.38 -6.47 2.22
N TYR A 99 11.67 -5.66 1.19
CA TYR A 99 12.19 -4.30 1.31
C TYR A 99 11.17 -3.21 0.91
N SER A 100 9.90 -3.57 0.66
CA SER A 100 8.86 -2.63 0.26
C SER A 100 8.01 -2.20 1.46
N ASN A 101 7.66 -0.91 1.52
CA ASN A 101 6.72 -0.35 2.51
C ASN A 101 5.26 -0.76 2.26
N ASP A 102 5.01 -1.63 1.28
CA ASP A 102 3.66 -2.02 0.88
C ASP A 102 2.92 -2.80 1.97
N ASN A 103 3.66 -3.54 2.81
CA ASN A 103 3.09 -4.20 3.99
C ASN A 103 2.57 -3.17 5.01
N GLU A 104 3.36 -2.14 5.31
CA GLU A 104 2.96 -1.08 6.25
C GLU A 104 1.72 -0.35 5.74
N LEU A 105 1.67 -0.03 4.45
CA LEU A 105 0.51 0.60 3.82
C LEU A 105 -0.74 -0.28 3.91
N CYS A 106 -0.62 -1.59 3.67
CA CYS A 106 -1.78 -2.47 3.76
C CYS A 106 -2.25 -2.68 5.21
N VAL A 107 -1.32 -2.82 6.15
CA VAL A 107 -1.59 -2.82 7.59
C VAL A 107 -2.37 -1.58 7.98
N GLU A 108 -1.91 -0.40 7.55
CA GLU A 108 -2.57 0.87 7.86
C GLU A 108 -3.99 0.93 7.30
N GLU A 109 -4.20 0.54 6.04
CA GLU A 109 -5.52 0.58 5.41
C GLU A 109 -6.51 -0.39 6.06
N ILE A 110 -6.07 -1.59 6.47
CA ILE A 110 -6.94 -2.53 7.19
C ILE A 110 -7.28 -1.99 8.58
N LEU A 111 -6.31 -1.44 9.32
CA LEU A 111 -6.58 -0.84 10.63
C LEU A 111 -7.51 0.37 10.53
N ASN A 112 -7.36 1.20 9.50
CA ASN A 112 -8.26 2.31 9.22
C ASN A 112 -9.67 1.82 8.90
N ALA A 113 -9.83 0.75 8.11
CA ALA A 113 -11.12 0.13 7.87
C ALA A 113 -11.78 -0.36 9.17
N CYS A 114 -11.02 -1.03 10.05
CA CYS A 114 -11.55 -1.46 11.36
C CYS A 114 -12.06 -0.28 12.20
N ARG A 115 -11.33 0.85 12.20
CA ARG A 115 -11.76 2.08 12.89
C ARG A 115 -13.02 2.68 12.27
N MET A 116 -13.11 2.73 10.93
CA MET A 116 -14.29 3.24 10.23
C MET A 116 -15.53 2.38 10.50
N LEU A 117 -15.35 1.06 10.64
CA LEU A 117 -16.40 0.11 10.98
C LEU A 117 -16.73 0.07 12.48
N ASN A 118 -16.02 0.84 13.32
CA ASN A 118 -16.14 0.83 14.78
C ASN A 118 -15.94 -0.56 15.41
N ILE A 119 -14.98 -1.34 14.91
CA ILE A 119 -14.64 -2.67 15.43
C ILE A 119 -13.51 -2.55 16.44
N GLU A 120 -13.61 -3.29 17.55
CA GLU A 120 -12.51 -3.42 18.50
C GLU A 120 -11.34 -4.19 17.89
N ILE A 121 -10.12 -3.65 18.05
CA ILE A 121 -8.90 -4.27 17.51
C ILE A 121 -8.29 -5.14 18.61
N PHE A 122 -8.35 -6.46 18.42
CA PHE A 122 -7.73 -7.42 19.33
C PHE A 122 -6.24 -7.55 19.02
N SER A 123 -5.38 -7.17 19.96
CA SER A 123 -3.93 -7.29 19.82
C SER A 123 -3.40 -8.52 20.54
N PHE A 124 -2.52 -9.27 19.86
CA PHE A 124 -1.80 -10.43 20.39
C PHE A 124 -0.28 -10.19 20.39
#